data_AF-A0A358CYN8-F1
#
_entry.id   AF-A0A358CYN8-F1
#
_cell.length_a   1.000
_cell.length_b   1.000
_cell.length_c   1.000
_cell.angle_alpha   90.00
_cell.angle_beta   90.00
_cell.angle_gamma   90.00
#
_symmetry.space_group_name_H-M   'P 1'
#
loop_
_entity.id
_entity.type
_entity.pdbx_description
1 polymer ?
#
loop_
_entity_poly.entity_id
_entity_poly.type
_entity_poly.pdbx_seq_one_letter_code
_entity_poly.pdbx_strand_id
1 'polypeptide(L)'
;MVSTMSSNNMGHLRVTPVTSINQNLSADFEFMRGVPKSWGLSFQINEDNVVGGRKAGSLSWAGLFNTHFWIDRTSGFGALLMTQTLPFMLPRVATLLDQFEQTVYQSLAA
;
A
#
# COMPACT_ATOMS: atom_id res chain seq x y z
N MET A 1 7.21 16.25 -14.13
CA MET A 1 7.43 16.11 -12.67
C MET A 1 6.55 15.03 -12.04
N VAL A 2 5.21 15.17 -12.02
CA VAL A 2 4.31 14.15 -11.43
C VAL A 2 4.41 12.77 -12.12
N SER A 3 4.51 12.74 -13.45
CA SER A 3 4.67 11.48 -14.21
C SER A 3 5.94 10.70 -13.81
N THR A 4 7.05 11.39 -13.54
CA THR A 4 8.30 10.75 -13.12
C THR A 4 8.19 10.21 -11.69
N MET A 5 7.48 10.91 -10.80
CA MET A 5 7.22 10.45 -9.42
C MET A 5 6.34 9.18 -9.37
N SER A 6 5.53 8.95 -10.41
CA SER A 6 4.50 7.92 -10.49
C SER A 6 4.74 6.86 -11.58
N SER A 7 5.96 6.79 -12.12
CA SER A 7 6.38 5.76 -13.06
C SER A 7 7.43 4.83 -12.43
N ASN A 8 7.45 3.57 -12.84
CA ASN A 8 8.42 2.60 -12.37
C ASN A 8 9.86 3.06 -12.68
N ASN A 9 10.66 3.26 -11.62
CA ASN A 9 12.08 3.58 -11.67
C ASN A 9 12.97 2.43 -11.14
N MET A 10 12.39 1.24 -10.94
CA MET A 10 13.09 0.01 -10.55
C MET A 10 13.47 -0.89 -11.74
N GLY A 11 13.00 -0.56 -12.95
CA GLY A 11 13.14 -1.42 -14.12
C GLY A 11 12.44 -2.78 -13.90
N HIS A 12 13.21 -3.87 -14.00
CA HIS A 12 12.69 -5.22 -13.85
C HIS A 12 12.60 -5.72 -12.39
N LEU A 13 13.13 -4.98 -11.43
CA LEU A 13 13.07 -5.36 -10.01
C LEU A 13 11.67 -5.17 -9.44
N ARG A 14 11.32 -5.94 -8.40
CA ARG A 14 10.01 -5.87 -7.72
C ARG A 14 10.19 -5.81 -6.21
N VAL A 15 9.24 -5.17 -5.54
CA VAL A 15 9.17 -5.17 -4.08
C VAL A 15 8.78 -6.57 -3.60
N THR A 16 9.61 -7.16 -2.76
CA THR A 16 9.41 -8.47 -2.15
C THR A 16 8.87 -8.34 -0.72
N PRO A 17 8.40 -9.43 -0.11
CA PRO A 17 8.10 -9.46 1.32
C PRO A 17 9.27 -8.95 2.17
N VAL A 18 8.95 -8.27 3.27
CA VAL A 18 9.90 -7.67 4.20
C VAL A 18 10.00 -8.55 5.44
N THR A 19 11.23 -8.94 5.77
CA THR A 19 11.57 -9.56 7.06
C THR A 19 12.12 -8.48 7.99
N SER A 20 11.50 -8.34 9.16
CA SER A 20 11.87 -7.31 10.13
C SER A 20 13.06 -7.73 10.97
N ILE A 21 13.99 -6.79 11.15
CA ILE A 21 15.13 -6.92 12.06
C ILE A 21 14.74 -6.70 13.54
N ASN A 22 13.57 -6.11 13.81
CA ASN A 22 13.07 -5.85 15.16
C ASN A 22 11.54 -5.97 15.21
N GLN A 23 11.07 -7.12 15.70
CA GLN A 23 9.65 -7.46 15.78
C GLN A 23 8.84 -6.57 16.74
N ASN A 24 9.50 -5.83 17.65
CA ASN A 24 8.82 -4.85 18.50
C ASN A 24 8.47 -3.55 17.75
N LEU A 25 9.16 -3.25 16.64
CA LEU A 25 8.94 -2.06 15.81
C LEU A 25 8.15 -2.38 14.54
N SER A 26 8.40 -3.52 13.91
CA SER A 26 7.71 -3.95 12.69
C SER A 26 7.57 -5.46 12.69
N ALA A 27 6.39 -5.96 12.35
CA ALA A 27 6.21 -7.35 11.96
C ALA A 27 6.87 -7.62 10.60
N ASP A 28 6.98 -8.89 10.23
CA ASP A 28 7.19 -9.28 8.84
C ASP A 28 5.91 -9.00 8.04
N PHE A 29 6.05 -8.46 6.83
CA PHE A 29 4.88 -8.08 6.04
C PHE A 29 5.13 -8.13 4.54
N GLU A 30 4.03 -8.17 3.80
CA GLU A 30 4.01 -7.91 2.37
C GLU A 30 2.78 -7.05 2.07
N PHE A 31 2.97 -5.86 1.50
CA PHE A 31 1.83 -5.08 1.02
C PHE A 31 1.19 -5.77 -0.17
N MET A 32 -0.15 -5.80 -0.23
CA MET A 32 -0.90 -6.30 -1.39
C MET A 32 -0.34 -7.66 -1.85
N ARG A 33 -0.46 -8.67 -0.99
CA ARG A 33 0.20 -9.97 -1.16
C ARG A 33 -0.04 -10.55 -2.56
N GLY A 34 1.04 -10.93 -3.24
CA GLY A 34 0.99 -11.53 -4.58
C GLY A 34 0.78 -10.55 -5.73
N VAL A 35 0.50 -9.27 -5.47
CA VAL A 35 0.41 -8.23 -6.51
C VAL A 35 1.81 -7.71 -6.83
N PRO A 36 2.27 -7.69 -8.10
CA PRO A 36 3.57 -7.11 -8.43
C PRO A 36 3.60 -5.61 -8.09
N LYS A 37 4.73 -5.18 -7.52
CA LYS A 37 4.90 -3.81 -7.01
C LYS A 37 6.24 -3.24 -7.47
N SER A 38 6.24 -1.98 -7.87
CA SER A 38 7.46 -1.21 -8.16
C SER A 38 7.53 0.07 -7.33
N TRP A 39 8.60 0.84 -7.51
CA TRP A 39 8.80 2.15 -6.92
C TRP A 39 9.00 3.17 -8.02
N GLY A 40 8.25 4.28 -7.95
CA GLY A 40 8.65 5.53 -8.60
C GLY A 40 9.59 6.33 -7.73
N LEU A 41 9.85 7.58 -8.12
CA LEU A 41 10.74 8.46 -7.33
C LEU A 41 10.12 8.93 -6.00
N SER A 42 8.88 8.54 -5.68
CA SER A 42 8.18 8.99 -4.47
C SER A 42 7.23 7.97 -3.87
N PHE A 43 6.69 7.03 -4.66
CA PHE A 43 5.60 6.15 -4.21
C PHE A 43 5.79 4.72 -4.70
N GLN A 44 5.22 3.79 -3.93
CA GLN A 44 5.10 2.39 -4.32
C GLN A 44 3.92 2.31 -5.25
N ILE A 45 4.10 1.57 -6.32
CA ILE A 45 3.11 1.42 -7.39
C ILE A 45 2.69 -0.04 -7.40
N ASN A 46 1.40 -0.34 -7.28
CA ASN A 46 0.89 -1.67 -7.60
C ASN A 46 0.71 -1.77 -9.12
N GLU A 47 1.33 -2.77 -9.73
CA GLU A 47 1.31 -2.95 -11.19
C GLU A 47 -0.01 -3.58 -11.67
N ASP A 48 -0.68 -4.34 -10.80
CA ASP A 48 -1.98 -4.97 -11.07
C ASP A 48 -3.06 -4.50 -10.10
N ASN A 49 -4.31 -4.80 -10.44
CA ASN A 49 -5.45 -4.53 -9.55
C ASN A 49 -5.34 -5.35 -8.26
N VAL A 50 -5.63 -4.71 -7.13
CA VAL A 50 -5.86 -5.40 -5.86
C VAL A 50 -7.31 -5.88 -5.82
N VAL A 51 -7.53 -7.14 -5.45
CA VAL A 51 -8.88 -7.73 -5.38
C VAL A 51 -9.72 -6.96 -4.36
N GLY A 52 -10.83 -6.36 -4.83
CA GLY A 52 -11.71 -5.55 -4.00
C GLY A 52 -11.11 -4.21 -3.54
N GLY A 53 -9.96 -3.80 -4.09
CA GLY A 53 -9.24 -2.61 -3.67
C GLY A 53 -8.76 -1.75 -4.85
N ARG A 54 -7.59 -1.13 -4.64
CA ARG A 54 -6.98 -0.18 -5.57
C ARG A 54 -6.69 -0.73 -6.96
N LYS A 55 -6.86 0.14 -7.96
CA LYS A 55 -6.59 -0.16 -9.37
C LYS A 55 -5.09 -0.15 -9.66
N ALA A 56 -4.69 -0.86 -10.70
CA ALA A 56 -3.33 -0.83 -11.25
C ALA A 56 -2.84 0.62 -11.44
N GLY A 57 -1.59 0.89 -11.06
CA GLY A 57 -0.97 2.21 -11.13
C GLY A 57 -1.29 3.15 -9.96
N SER A 58 -1.97 2.66 -8.91
CA SER A 58 -2.19 3.42 -7.69
C SER A 58 -0.89 3.61 -6.92
N LEU A 59 -0.78 4.75 -6.22
CA LEU A 59 0.43 5.19 -5.53
C LEU A 59 0.26 5.01 -4.04
N SER A 60 1.27 4.55 -3.31
CA SER A 60 1.17 4.36 -1.87
C SER A 60 2.49 4.54 -1.13
N TRP A 61 2.38 4.82 0.17
CA TRP A 61 3.49 4.80 1.12
C TRP A 61 2.95 4.47 2.52
N ALA A 62 3.85 4.21 3.47
CA ALA A 62 3.50 3.97 4.85
C ALA A 62 4.50 4.58 5.84
N GLY A 63 4.01 4.93 7.03
CA GLY A 63 4.78 5.38 8.17
C GLY A 63 4.73 4.36 9.32
N LEU A 64 5.83 4.26 10.06
CA LEU A 64 6.10 3.19 11.03
C LEU A 64 4.99 3.01 12.09
N PHE A 65 4.36 4.08 12.55
CA PHE A 65 3.24 4.01 13.51
C PHE A 65 1.90 3.63 12.85
N ASN A 66 1.94 2.67 11.92
CA ASN A 66 0.79 2.17 11.17
C ASN A 66 -0.04 3.30 10.53
N THR A 67 0.67 4.20 9.85
CA THR A 67 0.08 5.22 8.98
C THR A 67 0.18 4.73 7.55
N HIS A 68 -0.94 4.56 6.86
CA HIS A 68 -0.98 4.06 5.48
C HIS A 68 -1.78 5.03 4.63
N PHE A 69 -1.27 5.41 3.47
CA PHE A 69 -2.05 6.15 2.50
C PHE A 69 -1.88 5.60 1.10
N TRP A 70 -2.88 5.86 0.27
CA TRP A 70 -2.78 5.62 -1.16
C TRP A 70 -3.54 6.67 -1.96
N ILE A 71 -3.19 6.77 -3.24
CA ILE A 71 -3.79 7.65 -4.23
C ILE A 71 -4.15 6.77 -5.43
N ASP A 72 -5.45 6.54 -5.64
CA ASP A 72 -5.97 5.85 -6.82
C ASP A 72 -6.48 6.90 -7.81
N ARG A 73 -5.65 7.19 -8.81
CA ARG A 73 -5.97 8.18 -9.84
C ARG A 73 -7.06 7.70 -10.80
N THR A 74 -7.23 6.38 -10.94
CA THR A 74 -8.26 5.79 -11.79
C THR A 74 -9.63 5.92 -11.14
N SER A 75 -9.70 5.67 -9.83
CA SER A 75 -10.93 5.89 -9.05
C SER A 75 -11.12 7.35 -8.60
N GLY A 76 -10.12 8.20 -8.74
CA GLY A 76 -10.22 9.64 -8.50
C GLY A 76 -10.18 10.06 -7.03
N PHE A 77 -9.63 9.23 -6.13
CA PHE A 77 -9.55 9.54 -4.70
C PHE A 77 -8.22 9.12 -4.07
N GLY A 78 -7.97 9.62 -2.87
CA GLY A 78 -6.94 9.10 -1.97
C GLY A 78 -7.54 8.74 -0.62
N ALA A 79 -6.90 7.84 0.09
CA ALA A 79 -7.31 7.43 1.44
C ALA A 79 -6.12 7.42 2.40
N LEU A 80 -6.45 7.51 3.68
CA LEU A 80 -5.50 7.57 4.79
C LEU A 80 -6.06 6.77 5.97
N LEU A 81 -5.28 5.83 6.48
CA LEU A 81 -5.54 5.09 7.72
C LEU A 81 -4.40 5.38 8.71
N MET A 82 -4.75 5.81 9.93
CA MET A 82 -3.79 6.14 10.98
C MET A 82 -4.21 5.51 12.30
N THR A 83 -3.42 4.57 12.83
CA THR A 83 -3.76 3.91 14.11
C THR A 83 -2.83 4.29 15.26
N GLN A 84 -1.66 4.87 14.99
CA GLN A 84 -0.65 5.24 16.02
C GLN A 84 -0.20 4.06 16.89
N THR A 85 -0.07 2.87 16.28
CA THR A 85 0.30 1.65 16.99
C THR A 85 1.65 1.10 16.52
N LEU A 86 2.29 0.33 17.40
CA LEU A 86 3.38 -0.59 17.07
C LEU A 86 3.03 -1.99 17.59
N PRO A 87 3.57 -3.07 17.00
CA PRO A 87 4.47 -3.07 15.82
C PRO A 87 3.79 -2.66 14.51
N PHE A 88 4.56 -2.11 13.57
CA PHE A 88 4.13 -1.85 12.20
C PHE A 88 3.65 -3.14 11.53
N MET A 89 2.55 -3.10 10.80
CA MET A 89 1.97 -4.23 10.05
C MET A 89 1.73 -5.51 10.89
N LEU A 90 1.51 -5.37 12.20
CA LEU A 90 1.08 -6.51 13.01
C LEU A 90 -0.23 -7.09 12.44
N PRO A 91 -0.52 -8.40 12.58
CA PRO A 91 -1.60 -9.07 11.85
C PRO A 91 -2.96 -8.37 11.91
N ARG A 92 -3.37 -7.88 13.08
CA ARG A 92 -4.62 -7.12 13.27
C ARG A 92 -4.64 -5.81 12.46
N VAL A 93 -3.53 -5.10 12.36
CA VAL A 93 -3.44 -3.87 11.55
C VAL A 93 -3.47 -4.21 10.07
N ALA A 94 -2.79 -5.27 9.63
CA ALA A 94 -2.87 -5.74 8.25
C ALA A 94 -4.32 -6.10 7.87
N THR A 95 -5.02 -6.86 8.71
CA THR A 95 -6.45 -7.16 8.52
C THR A 95 -7.32 -5.90 8.50
N LEU A 96 -7.07 -4.94 9.41
CA LEU A 96 -7.79 -3.67 9.42
C LEU A 96 -7.56 -2.87 8.14
N LEU A 97 -6.33 -2.82 7.64
CA LEU A 97 -5.99 -2.12 6.39
C LEU A 97 -6.73 -2.73 5.20
N ASP A 98 -6.74 -4.07 5.08
CA ASP A 98 -7.46 -4.77 4.02
C ASP A 98 -8.97 -4.52 4.09
N GLN A 99 -9.56 -4.60 5.29
CA GLN A 99 -10.99 -4.35 5.50
C GLN A 99 -11.37 -2.89 5.22
N PHE A 100 -10.55 -1.94 5.67
CA PHE A 100 -10.75 -0.52 5.42
C PHE A 100 -10.69 -0.23 3.92
N GLU A 101 -9.69 -0.76 3.21
CA GLU A 101 -9.57 -0.62 1.76
C GLU A 101 -10.82 -1.17 1.05
N GLN A 102 -11.20 -2.43 1.32
CA GLN A 102 -12.38 -3.03 0.70
C GLN A 102 -13.66 -2.25 0.98
N THR A 103 -13.86 -1.78 2.20
CA THR A 103 -15.04 -0.99 2.57
C THR A 103 -15.10 0.33 1.81
N VAL A 104 -13.97 1.03 1.68
CA VAL A 104 -13.90 2.28 0.90
C VAL A 104 -14.27 2.03 -0.56
N TYR A 105 -13.69 1.01 -1.21
CA TYR A 105 -14.01 0.73 -2.61
C TYR A 105 -15.44 0.24 -2.82
N GLN A 106 -16.00 -0.53 -1.88
CA GLN A 106 -17.41 -0.92 -1.92
C GLN A 106 -18.34 0.30 -1.81
N SER A 107 -18.00 1.27 -0.94
CA SER A 107 -18.81 2.49 -0.77
C SER A 107 -18.84 3.40 -2.00
N LEU A 108 -17.84 3.29 -2.89
CA LEU A 108 -17.77 4.03 -4.15
C LEU A 108 -18.53 3.35 -5.29
N ALA A 109 -18.88 2.08 -5.14
CA ALA A 109 -19.64 1.30 -6.12
C ALA A 109 -21.16 1.33 -5.86
N ALA A 110 -21.58 1.89 -4.72
CA ALA A 110 -22.98 2.11 -4.34
C ALA A 110 -23.47 3.47 -4.85
#